data_AF-I5C7D1-F1
#
_entry.id   AF-I5C7D1-F1
#
_cell.length_a   1.000
_cell.length_b   1.000
_cell.length_c   1.000
_cell.angle_alpha   90.00
_cell.angle_beta   90.00
_cell.angle_gamma   90.00
#
_symmetry.space_group_name_H-M   'P 1'
#
loop_
_entity.id
_entity.type
_entity.pdbx_description
1 polymer ?
#
loop_
_entity_poly.entity_id
_entity_poly.type
_entity_poly.pdbx_seq_one_letter_code
_entity_poly.pdbx_strand_id
1 'polypeptide(L)' 'MVLEMPFGYFKSALAYQEGTLLFRRELQVKEGQYAPELFNEYVGFLEQIERADKQKVILRKSP' A
#
# COMPACT_ATOMS: atom_id res chain seq x y z
N MET A 1 -3.24 -3.11 -4.64
CA MET A 1 -4.04 -2.26 -3.73
C MET A 1 -3.67 -0.81 -3.97
N VAL A 2 -4.64 0.11 -3.88
CA VAL A 2 -4.42 1.55 -3.97
C VAL A 2 -5.11 2.20 -2.78
N LEU A 3 -4.40 3.07 -2.08
CA LEU A 3 -4.90 3.89 -0.98
C LEU A 3 -4.50 5.34 -1.24
N GLU A 4 -5.45 6.25 -1.08
CA GLU A 4 -5.21 7.68 -1.23
C GLU A 4 -5.88 8.41 -0.07
N MET A 5 -5.09 9.23 0.62
CA MET A 5 -5.51 9.99 1.79
C MET A 5 -4.91 11.41 1.72
N PRO A 6 -5.43 12.38 2.50
CA PRO A 6 -4.84 13.72 2.56
C PRO A 6 -3.33 13.70 2.89
N PHE A 7 -2.89 12.71 3.68
CA PHE A 7 -1.50 12.54 4.12
C PHE A 7 -0.58 11.90 3.07
N GLY A 8 -1.12 11.31 2.01
CA GLY A 8 -0.29 10.56 1.08
C GLY A 8 -1.02 9.54 0.22
N TYR A 9 -0.20 8.76 -0.46
CA TYR A 9 -0.60 7.75 -1.43
C TYR A 9 0.18 6.47 -1.21
N PHE A 10 -0.50 5.34 -1.29
CA PHE A 10 0.12 4.03 -1.32
C PHE A 10 -0.45 3.20 -2.46
N LYS A 11 0.44 2.52 -3.19
CA LYS A 11 0.06 1.52 -4.17
C LYS A 11 0.98 0.32 -4.12
N SER A 12 0.38 -0.85 -4.12
CA SER A 12 1.08 -2.11 -4.32
C SER A 12 0.48 -2.89 -5.48
N ALA A 13 1.32 -3.51 -6.29
CA ALA A 13 0.92 -4.35 -7.39
C ALA A 13 1.88 -5.53 -7.53
N LEU A 14 1.33 -6.65 -7.99
CA LEU A 14 2.07 -7.85 -8.29
C LEU A 14 1.71 -8.25 -9.72
N ALA A 15 2.71 -8.45 -10.57
CA ALA A 15 2.53 -8.86 -11.95
C ALA A 15 3.48 -10.01 -12.27
N TYR A 16 3.02 -11.00 -13.03
CA TYR A 16 3.89 -12.02 -13.59
C TYR A 16 4.21 -11.65 -15.03
N GLN A 17 5.48 -11.39 -15.34
CA GLN A 17 5.93 -10.96 -16.66
C GLN A 17 7.23 -11.69 -17.00
N GLU A 18 7.30 -12.27 -18.20
CA GLU A 18 8.53 -12.92 -18.71
C GLU A 18 9.11 -13.98 -17.77
N GLY A 19 8.24 -14.82 -17.20
CA GLY A 19 8.66 -15.85 -16.26
C GLY A 19 9.03 -15.34 -14.86
N THR A 20 9.02 -14.02 -14.65
CA THR A 20 9.44 -13.37 -13.41
C THR A 20 8.25 -12.75 -12.68
N LEU A 21 8.27 -12.83 -11.35
CA LEU A 21 7.30 -12.13 -10.51
C LEU A 21 7.80 -10.73 -10.19
N LEU A 22 7.11 -9.72 -10.70
CA LEU A 22 7.38 -8.32 -10.44
C LEU A 22 6.46 -7.79 -9.33
N PHE A 23 7.04 -7.48 -8.19
CA PHE A 23 6.37 -6.75 -7.13
C PHE A 23 6.71 -5.25 -7.23
N ARG A 24 5.70 -4.39 -7.24
CA ARG A 24 5.84 -2.93 -7.25
C ARG A 24 5.15 -2.35 -6.02
N ARG A 25 5.87 -1.50 -5.29
CA ARG A 25 5.37 -0.76 -4.13
C ARG A 25 5.75 0.71 -4.28
N GLU A 26 4.76 1.58 -4.20
CA GLU A 26 4.91 3.02 -4.23
C GLU A 26 4.27 3.59 -2.98
N LEU A 27 5.01 4.43 -2.26
CA LEU A 27 4.53 5.15 -1.08
C LEU A 27 4.98 6.61 -1.21
N GLN A 28 4.03 7.53 -1.18
CA GLN A 28 4.27 8.96 -1.12
C GLN A 28 3.61 9.49 0.15
N VAL A 29 4.36 10.25 0.94
CA VAL A 29 3.86 10.94 2.13
C VAL A 29 3.95 12.43 1.85
N LYS A 30 2.84 13.14 2.04
CA LYS A 30 2.75 14.58 1.84
C LYS A 30 3.16 15.27 3.14
N GLU A 31 4.20 16.09 3.07
CA GLU A 31 4.52 16.99 4.18
C GLU A 31 3.38 17.99 4.40
N GLY A 32 3.17 18.38 5.65
CA GLY A 32 2.13 19.33 5.99
C GLY A 32 1.86 19.38 7.48
N GLN A 33 1.08 20.38 7.87
CA GLN A 33 0.48 20.45 9.20
C GLN A 33 -0.99 20.06 9.06
N TYR A 34 -1.41 19.07 9.86
CA TYR A 34 -2.75 18.53 9.81
C TYR A 34 -3.43 18.79 11.15
N ALA A 35 -4.74 19.01 11.11
CA ALA A 35 -5.52 19.23 12.31
C ALA A 35 -5.49 17.98 13.22
N PRO A 36 -5.50 18.12 14.56
CA PRO A 36 -5.41 16.98 15.48
C PRO A 36 -6.47 15.89 15.26
N GLU A 37 -7.65 16.27 14.77
CA GLU A 37 -8.78 15.37 14.49
C GLU A 37 -8.43 14.34 13.41
N LEU A 38 -7.50 14.68 12.51
CA LEU A 38 -7.03 13.82 11.43
C LEU A 38 -6.01 12.76 11.90
N PHE A 39 -5.59 12.81 13.17
CA PHE A 39 -4.59 11.86 13.69
C PHE A 39 -5.05 10.41 13.55
N ASN A 40 -6.31 10.11 13.89
CA ASN A 40 -6.83 8.75 13.80
C ASN A 40 -6.91 8.26 12.34
N GLU A 41 -7.22 9.16 11.40
CA GLU A 41 -7.22 8.84 9.97
C GLU A 41 -5.80 8.55 9.46
N TYR A 42 -4.80 9.29 9.96
CA TYR A 42 -3.40 9.05 9.65
C TYR A 42 -2.92 7.71 10.19
N VAL A 43 -3.25 7.38 11.45
CA VAL A 43 -2.96 6.05 12.03
C VAL A 43 -3.63 4.95 11.21
N GLY A 44 -4.90 5.12 10.86
CA GLY A 44 -5.63 4.17 10.01
C GLY A 44 -5.03 4.01 8.62
N PHE A 45 -4.47 5.07 8.03
CA PHE A 45 -3.74 5.01 6.77
C PHE A 45 -2.48 4.14 6.90
N LEU A 46 -1.67 4.37 7.96
CA LEU A 46 -0.46 3.59 8.22
C LEU A 46 -0.77 2.11 8.50
N GLU A 47 -1.82 1.83 9.28
CA GLU A 47 -2.26 0.45 9.53
C GLU A 47 -2.67 -0.27 8.25
N GLN A 48 -3.38 0.40 7.35
CA GLN A 48 -3.78 -0.20 6.08
C GLN A 48 -2.57 -0.50 5.19
N ILE A 49 -1.56 0.36 5.19
CA ILE A 49 -0.28 0.10 4.51
C ILE A 49 0.40 -1.13 5.13
N GLU A 50 0.49 -1.19 6.45
CA GLU A 50 1.13 -2.31 7.16
C GLU A 50 0.43 -3.64 6.87
N ARG A 51 -0.90 -3.66 6.87
CA ARG A 51 -1.70 -4.83 6.49
C ARG A 51 -1.48 -5.22 5.04
N ALA A 52 -1.39 -4.25 4.13
CA ALA A 52 -1.12 -4.49 2.71
C ALA A 52 0.26 -5.10 2.49
N ASP A 53 1.29 -4.60 3.18
CA ASP A 53 2.66 -5.11 3.12
C ASP A 53 2.77 -6.53 3.71
N LYS A 54 1.92 -6.86 4.70
CA LYS A 54 1.83 -8.21 5.29
C LYS A 54 0.96 -9.18 4.50
N GLN A 55 0.36 -8.78 3.38
CA GLN A 55 -0.47 -9.70 2.60
C GLN A 55 0.34 -10.89 2.08
N LYS A 56 -0.11 -12.10 2.42
CA LYS A 56 0.49 -13.33 1.93
C LYS A 56 0.04 -13.58 0.49
N VAL A 57 1.00 -13.56 -0.44
CA VAL A 57 0.77 -13.92 -1.84
C VAL A 57 0.97 -15.42 -2.01
N ILE A 58 -0.08 -16.13 -2.43
CA ILE A 58 -0.01 -17.56 -2.75
C ILE A 58 -0.01 -17.73 -4.27
N LEU A 59 1.13 -18.15 -4.82
CA LEU A 59 1.23 -18.50 -6.24
C LEU A 59 0.75 -19.93 -6.43
N ARG A 60 -0.31 -20.13 -7.22
CA ARG A 60 -0.77 -21.46 -7.63
C ARG A 60 -0.30 -21.70 -9.06
N LYS A 61 0.26 -22.88 -9.32
CA LYS A 61 0.51 -23.34 -10.68
C LYS A 61 -0.84 -23.59 -11.33
N SER A 62 -1.15 -22.91 -12.44
CA SER A 62 -2.35 -23.23 -13.21
C SER A 62 -2.18 -24.64 -13.80
N PRO A 63 -3.25 -25.46 -13.84
CA PRO A 63 -3.20 -26.83 -14.33
C PRO A 63 -2.80 -26.90 -15.81
#